data_AF-A0A381N2T6-F1
#
_entry.id   AF-A0A381N2T6-F1
#
_cell.length_a   1.000
_cell.length_b   1.000
_cell.length_c   1.000
_cell.angle_alpha   90.00
_cell.angle_beta   90.00
_cell.angle_gamma   90.00
#
_symmetry.space_group_name_H-M   'P 1'
#
loop_
_entity.id
_entity.type
_entity.pdbx_description
1 polymer ?
#
loop_
_entity_poly.entity_id
_entity_poly.type
_entity_poly.pdbx_seq_one_letter_code
_entity_poly.pdbx_strand_id
1 'polypeptide(L)'
;MADEKEEFEETSDPELLDDEPETEWVGEEEWGDEEEENVALVEEEVPAFVDNGDGTITDTRANLMWKKDDSFKEFGYGINWFEAQDYCEILNEKKFAGYEDWRLPSGEEAKSVFSFTQSNTDKDGAETHISDLFEPGGGHNTWTYEEKPDYQQYAMKFSFITGNDMWEHKDNEYSHCRVTRELVQDDWEPEWRKETKTFER
;
A
#
# COMPACT_ATOMS: atom_id res chain seq x y z
N MET A 1 -43.28 12.13 -57.65
CA MET A 1 -43.34 12.93 -58.89
C MET A 1 -42.36 14.07 -58.71
N ALA A 2 -41.71 14.44 -59.82
CA ALA A 2 -40.58 15.33 -59.99
C ALA A 2 -40.38 16.42 -58.93
N ASP A 3 -39.14 16.49 -58.45
CA ASP A 3 -38.52 17.66 -57.83
C ASP A 3 -37.94 18.48 -59.00
N GLU A 4 -38.47 19.68 -59.21
CA GLU A 4 -37.99 20.64 -60.21
C GLU A 4 -38.10 22.03 -59.56
N LYS A 5 -36.92 22.64 -59.35
CA LYS A 5 -36.52 24.07 -59.44
C LYS A 5 -37.60 25.14 -59.17
N GLU A 6 -37.33 26.27 -58.50
CA GLU A 6 -36.28 27.25 -58.81
C GLU A 6 -36.35 28.43 -57.80
N GLU A 7 -35.19 29.07 -57.61
CA GLU A 7 -34.96 30.52 -57.37
C GLU A 7 -35.61 31.27 -56.18
N PHE A 8 -34.79 31.98 -55.40
CA PHE A 8 -34.48 33.37 -55.75
C PHE A 8 -33.24 33.91 -55.00
N GLU A 9 -32.47 34.70 -55.74
CA GLU A 9 -31.31 35.54 -55.41
C GLU A 9 -31.72 36.66 -54.40
N GLU A 10 -30.92 37.59 -53.88
CA GLU A 10 -29.64 38.17 -54.24
C GLU A 10 -29.21 39.17 -53.13
N THR A 11 -27.90 39.43 -53.04
CA THR A 11 -27.22 40.59 -52.43
C THR A 11 -27.23 40.69 -50.89
N SER A 12 -26.13 41.04 -50.22
CA SER A 12 -25.18 42.09 -50.57
C SER A 12 -23.77 41.82 -50.00
N ASP A 13 -22.78 41.80 -50.91
CA ASP A 13 -21.35 42.11 -50.74
C ASP A 13 -21.16 43.44 -49.96
N PRO A 14 -20.00 43.79 -49.33
CA PRO A 14 -18.74 43.80 -50.08
C PRO A 14 -17.38 43.71 -49.35
N GLU A 15 -16.34 43.62 -50.21
CA GLU A 15 -14.92 44.05 -50.06
C GLU A 15 -13.92 43.09 -49.39
N LEU A 16 -12.98 42.49 -50.12
CA LEU A 16 -11.81 43.04 -50.86
C LEU A 16 -10.60 43.35 -49.94
N LEU A 17 -9.53 42.56 -50.11
CA LEU A 17 -8.18 42.98 -50.55
C LEU A 17 -7.11 42.02 -50.01
N ASP A 18 -6.64 41.15 -50.90
CA ASP A 18 -5.29 40.57 -50.86
C ASP A 18 -4.25 41.70 -50.80
N ASP A 19 -3.61 41.88 -49.65
CA ASP A 19 -2.30 42.52 -49.53
C ASP A 19 -1.72 42.15 -48.16
N GLU A 20 -0.90 41.10 -48.08
CA GLU A 20 0.07 40.98 -46.98
C GLU A 20 1.49 40.78 -47.53
N PRO A 21 2.46 41.55 -47.03
CA PRO A 21 3.75 41.79 -47.67
C PRO A 21 4.73 40.62 -47.53
N GLU A 22 5.61 40.48 -48.53
CA GLU A 22 6.84 39.70 -48.46
C GLU A 22 7.61 40.06 -47.18
N THR A 23 7.55 39.19 -46.19
CA THR A 23 8.43 39.23 -45.03
C THR A 23 9.66 38.42 -45.36
N GLU A 24 10.69 39.13 -45.80
CA GLU A 24 12.05 38.61 -45.93
C GLU A 24 12.47 37.96 -44.61
N TRP A 25 12.76 36.66 -44.68
CA TRP A 25 13.17 35.85 -43.54
C TRP A 25 14.63 36.20 -43.18
N VAL A 26 14.81 37.10 -42.21
CA VAL A 26 16.11 37.47 -41.66
C VAL A 26 16.30 36.74 -40.34
N GLY A 27 17.19 35.75 -40.30
CA GLY A 27 17.73 35.21 -39.05
C GLY A 27 17.73 33.69 -38.95
N GLU A 28 18.76 33.07 -39.54
CA GLU A 28 19.39 31.91 -38.90
C GLU A 28 19.93 32.37 -37.54
N GLU A 29 19.12 32.32 -36.49
CA GLU A 29 19.62 32.25 -35.12
C GLU A 29 19.57 30.79 -34.68
N GLU A 30 20.77 30.21 -34.68
CA GLU A 30 21.16 28.93 -34.12
C GLU A 30 20.79 28.92 -32.62
N TRP A 31 19.56 28.49 -32.33
CA TRP A 31 19.14 28.18 -30.97
C TRP A 31 19.97 26.98 -30.52
N GLY A 32 21.00 27.27 -29.74
CA GLY A 32 21.89 26.27 -29.17
C GLY A 32 21.10 25.17 -28.48
N ASP A 33 21.47 23.93 -28.78
CA ASP A 33 21.06 22.75 -28.05
C ASP A 33 21.45 22.92 -26.57
N GLU A 34 20.57 23.51 -25.78
CA GLU A 34 20.56 23.27 -24.34
C GLU A 34 20.14 21.81 -24.21
N GLU A 35 21.13 20.92 -24.09
CA GLU A 35 20.90 19.55 -23.63
C GLU A 35 20.08 19.66 -22.34
N GLU A 36 18.78 19.39 -22.43
CA GLU A 36 17.99 19.08 -21.26
C GLU A 36 18.68 17.88 -20.62
N GLU A 37 19.41 18.15 -19.55
CA GLU A 37 19.94 17.14 -18.65
C GLU A 37 18.70 16.38 -18.16
N ASN A 38 18.40 15.27 -18.84
CA ASN A 38 17.46 14.27 -18.40
C ASN A 38 18.03 13.74 -17.09
N VAL A 39 17.68 14.40 -15.99
CA VAL A 39 17.82 13.84 -14.66
C VAL A 39 16.87 12.66 -14.66
N ALA A 40 17.39 11.50 -15.04
CA ALA A 40 16.72 10.23 -14.87
C ALA A 40 16.34 10.18 -13.40
N LEU A 41 15.05 10.37 -13.12
CA LEU A 41 14.48 10.01 -11.84
C LEU A 41 14.79 8.52 -11.71
N VAL A 42 15.84 8.21 -10.95
CA VAL A 42 16.06 6.87 -10.45
C VAL A 42 14.86 6.65 -9.57
N GLU A 43 13.81 6.03 -10.12
CA GLU A 43 12.81 5.34 -9.33
C GLU A 43 13.62 4.29 -8.57
N GLU A 44 14.09 4.68 -7.38
CA GLU A 44 14.61 3.73 -6.43
C GLU A 44 13.43 2.80 -6.20
N GLU A 45 13.46 1.62 -6.84
CA GLU A 45 12.47 0.57 -6.63
C GLU A 45 12.59 0.18 -5.17
N VAL A 46 11.89 0.91 -4.31
CA VAL A 46 11.94 0.70 -2.88
C VAL A 46 11.43 -0.72 -2.69
N PRO A 47 12.26 -1.65 -2.19
CA PRO A 47 11.84 -3.02 -2.01
C PRO A 47 10.57 -3.02 -1.17
N ALA A 48 9.51 -3.64 -1.71
CA ALA A 48 8.19 -3.64 -1.07
C ALA A 48 8.26 -4.19 0.36
N PHE A 49 9.20 -5.11 0.60
CA PHE A 49 9.48 -5.72 1.89
C PHE A 49 10.99 -5.71 2.14
N VAL A 50 11.40 -5.27 3.33
CA VAL A 50 12.80 -5.21 3.79
C VAL A 50 12.94 -6.04 5.06
N ASP A 51 13.84 -7.00 5.07
CA ASP A 51 14.18 -7.75 6.29
C ASP A 51 15.13 -6.93 7.16
N ASN A 52 14.76 -6.70 8.43
CA ASN A 52 15.55 -5.88 9.35
C ASN A 52 16.64 -6.68 10.09
N GLY A 53 16.68 -8.01 9.95
CA GLY A 53 17.66 -8.90 10.59
C GLY A 53 17.39 -9.22 12.07
N ASP A 54 16.40 -8.58 12.71
CA ASP A 54 15.96 -8.86 14.08
C ASP A 54 14.72 -9.79 14.16
N GLY A 55 14.32 -10.38 13.02
CA GLY A 55 13.12 -11.22 12.91
C GLY A 55 11.86 -10.43 12.56
N THR A 56 12.02 -9.19 12.08
CA THR A 56 10.93 -8.35 11.57
C THR A 56 11.16 -7.98 10.11
N ILE A 57 10.05 -7.69 9.42
CA ILE A 57 10.00 -7.30 8.02
C ILE A 57 9.27 -5.97 7.92
N THR A 58 9.92 -4.98 7.32
CA THR A 58 9.36 -3.66 7.04
C THR A 58 8.67 -3.68 5.68
N ASP A 59 7.36 -3.42 5.66
CA ASP A 59 6.58 -3.13 4.46
C ASP A 59 6.65 -1.62 4.18
N THR A 60 7.40 -1.24 3.14
CA THR A 60 7.63 0.16 2.75
C THR A 60 6.44 0.78 2.04
N ARG A 61 5.52 -0.03 1.50
CA ARG A 61 4.33 0.47 0.79
C ARG A 61 3.21 0.83 1.77
N ALA A 62 3.04 0.01 2.80
CA ALA A 62 2.03 0.22 3.83
C ALA A 62 2.57 1.01 5.04
N ASN A 63 3.88 1.27 5.12
CA ASN A 63 4.54 1.79 6.32
C ASN A 63 4.24 0.94 7.57
N LEU A 64 4.27 -0.37 7.40
CA LEU A 64 4.01 -1.35 8.47
C LEU A 64 5.27 -2.16 8.73
N MET A 65 5.39 -2.68 9.93
CA MET A 65 6.40 -3.67 10.27
C MET A 65 5.70 -4.93 10.75
N TRP A 66 6.05 -6.04 10.13
CA TRP A 66 5.50 -7.36 10.36
C TRP A 66 6.50 -8.22 11.10
N LYS A 67 6.00 -9.11 11.96
CA LYS A 67 6.85 -10.19 12.48
C LYS A 67 7.06 -11.24 11.39
N LYS A 68 8.32 -11.68 11.20
CA LYS A 68 8.71 -12.66 10.18
C LYS A 68 8.08 -14.04 10.43
N ASP A 69 8.00 -14.41 11.70
CA ASP A 69 7.38 -15.63 12.20
C ASP A 69 5.91 -15.44 12.58
N ASP A 70 5.07 -16.40 12.24
CA ASP A 70 3.65 -16.47 12.62
C ASP A 70 3.46 -17.12 14.01
N SER A 71 2.28 -16.97 14.61
CA SER A 71 1.90 -17.64 15.86
C SER A 71 2.02 -19.15 15.78
N PHE A 72 1.76 -19.75 14.61
CA PHE A 72 1.93 -21.20 14.42
C PHE A 72 3.37 -21.67 14.66
N LYS A 73 4.37 -20.86 14.30
CA LYS A 73 5.77 -21.24 14.48
C LYS A 73 6.18 -21.27 15.94
N GLU A 74 5.58 -20.40 16.75
CA GLU A 74 5.82 -20.30 18.19
C GLU A 74 5.05 -21.37 18.98
N PHE A 75 3.75 -21.51 18.70
CA PHE A 75 2.87 -22.40 19.47
C PHE A 75 2.82 -23.84 18.91
N GLY A 76 2.97 -24.01 17.59
CA GLY A 76 2.84 -25.30 16.90
C GLY A 76 1.38 -25.75 16.67
N TYR A 77 0.40 -24.92 17.03
CA TYR A 77 -1.02 -25.17 16.83
C TYR A 77 -1.75 -23.89 16.39
N GLY A 78 -2.97 -24.03 15.87
CA GLY A 78 -3.82 -22.88 15.55
C GLY A 78 -4.37 -22.25 16.83
N ILE A 79 -4.52 -20.94 16.85
CA ILE A 79 -4.99 -20.19 18.01
C ILE A 79 -6.35 -19.57 17.73
N ASN A 80 -7.12 -19.40 18.80
CA ASN A 80 -8.37 -18.65 18.72
C ASN A 80 -8.11 -17.13 18.71
N TRP A 81 -9.16 -16.33 18.48
CA TRP A 81 -9.01 -14.87 18.36
C TRP A 81 -8.58 -14.21 19.68
N PHE A 82 -8.99 -14.74 20.83
CA PHE A 82 -8.61 -14.22 22.13
C PHE A 82 -7.14 -14.54 22.44
N GLU A 83 -6.68 -15.73 22.11
CA GLU A 83 -5.26 -16.11 22.18
C GLU A 83 -4.41 -15.27 21.22
N ALA A 84 -4.96 -14.86 20.07
CA ALA A 84 -4.25 -13.98 19.14
C ALA A 84 -4.03 -12.57 19.73
N GLN A 85 -4.99 -12.07 20.51
CA GLN A 85 -4.85 -10.82 21.27
C GLN A 85 -3.82 -10.98 22.40
N ASP A 86 -3.94 -12.04 23.20
CA ASP A 86 -3.00 -12.36 24.28
C ASP A 86 -1.56 -12.53 23.74
N TYR A 87 -1.42 -13.13 22.54
CA TYR A 87 -0.13 -13.22 21.86
C TYR A 87 0.49 -11.85 21.56
N CYS A 88 -0.32 -10.87 21.15
CA CYS A 88 0.17 -9.50 20.95
C CYS A 88 0.64 -8.89 22.28
N GLU A 89 -0.15 -9.05 23.35
CA GLU A 89 0.20 -8.57 24.68
C GLU A 89 1.51 -9.19 25.19
N ILE A 90 1.68 -10.51 25.04
CA ILE A 90 2.91 -11.23 25.40
C ILE A 90 4.12 -10.70 24.63
N LEU A 91 3.98 -10.40 23.33
CA LEU A 91 5.07 -9.84 22.54
C LEU A 91 5.44 -8.43 22.99
N ASN A 92 4.44 -7.64 23.39
CA ASN A 92 4.64 -6.29 23.93
C ASN A 92 5.36 -6.32 25.28
N GLU A 93 4.97 -7.22 26.18
CA GLU A 93 5.64 -7.42 27.46
C GLU A 93 7.09 -7.88 27.29
N LYS A 94 7.35 -8.73 26.29
CA LYS A 94 8.70 -9.21 25.94
C LYS A 94 9.56 -8.16 25.22
N LYS A 95 8.97 -7.05 24.78
CA LYS A 95 9.61 -6.04 23.91
C LYS A 95 10.28 -6.68 22.69
N PHE A 96 9.54 -7.52 21.96
CA PHE A 96 10.08 -8.23 20.80
C PHE A 96 10.66 -7.22 19.78
N ALA A 97 11.86 -7.49 19.27
CA ALA A 97 12.64 -6.58 18.42
C ALA A 97 12.87 -5.17 19.01
N GLY A 98 12.73 -5.00 20.34
CA GLY A 98 12.84 -3.71 21.02
C GLY A 98 11.55 -2.87 21.01
N TYR A 99 10.43 -3.42 20.53
CA TYR A 99 9.15 -2.71 20.39
C TYR A 99 8.07 -3.30 21.30
N GLU A 100 7.14 -2.45 21.76
CA GLU A 100 6.05 -2.81 22.67
C GLU A 100 4.66 -2.45 22.12
N ASP A 101 4.60 -2.25 20.81
CA ASP A 101 3.48 -1.69 20.05
C ASP A 101 2.98 -2.67 18.96
N TRP A 102 3.14 -3.96 19.21
CA TRP A 102 2.60 -5.04 18.38
C TRP A 102 1.09 -5.17 18.55
N ARG A 103 0.38 -5.24 17.42
CA ARG A 103 -1.07 -5.39 17.35
C ARG A 103 -1.48 -6.39 16.28
N LEU A 104 -2.76 -6.78 16.30
CA LEU A 104 -3.35 -7.48 15.16
C LEU A 104 -3.45 -6.55 13.94
N PRO A 105 -3.34 -7.10 12.73
CA PRO A 105 -3.54 -6.34 11.50
C PRO A 105 -5.03 -6.07 11.24
N SER A 106 -5.29 -5.06 10.43
CA SER A 106 -6.59 -4.86 9.78
C SER A 106 -6.71 -5.78 8.56
N GLY A 107 -7.91 -5.95 8.04
CA GLY A 107 -8.12 -6.66 6.78
C GLY A 107 -7.47 -5.98 5.59
N GLU A 108 -7.36 -4.64 5.60
CA GLU A 108 -6.65 -3.88 4.56
C GLU A 108 -5.14 -4.08 4.66
N GLU A 109 -4.59 -4.08 5.87
CA GLU A 109 -3.17 -4.36 6.14
C GLU A 109 -2.82 -5.81 5.77
N ALA A 110 -3.67 -6.78 6.09
CA ALA A 110 -3.46 -8.17 5.68
C ALA A 110 -3.49 -8.34 4.15
N LYS A 111 -4.34 -7.56 3.46
CA LYS A 111 -4.41 -7.52 1.99
C LYS A 111 -3.17 -6.86 1.37
N SER A 112 -2.52 -5.90 2.04
CA SER A 112 -1.31 -5.25 1.50
C SER A 112 -0.13 -6.22 1.37
N VAL A 113 -0.03 -7.19 2.28
CA VAL A 113 1.02 -8.22 2.27
C VAL A 113 0.79 -9.27 1.18
N PHE A 114 -0.47 -9.48 0.80
CA PHE A 114 -0.86 -10.46 -0.19
C PHE A 114 -0.56 -9.97 -1.61
N SER A 115 0.23 -10.74 -2.36
CA SER A 115 0.51 -10.48 -3.77
C SER A 115 0.63 -11.79 -4.55
N PHE A 116 -0.17 -11.91 -5.62
CA PHE A 116 -0.13 -13.06 -6.54
C PHE A 116 1.23 -13.27 -7.24
N THR A 117 2.11 -12.26 -7.22
CA THR A 117 3.46 -12.39 -7.79
C THR A 117 4.44 -13.08 -6.85
N GLN A 118 4.09 -13.19 -5.57
CA GLN A 118 4.93 -13.82 -4.55
C GLN A 118 4.40 -15.22 -4.25
N SER A 119 5.30 -16.12 -3.88
CA SER A 119 4.98 -17.52 -3.61
C SER A 119 5.77 -17.98 -2.40
N ASN A 120 5.09 -18.41 -1.35
CA ASN A 120 5.67 -18.99 -0.15
C ASN A 120 4.91 -20.26 0.23
N THR A 121 5.44 -21.07 1.14
CA THR A 121 4.85 -22.36 1.55
C THR A 121 4.36 -22.31 2.99
N ASP A 122 3.10 -22.71 3.23
CA ASP A 122 2.50 -22.88 4.56
C ASP A 122 2.91 -24.21 5.23
N LYS A 123 2.57 -24.40 6.51
CA LYS A 123 2.80 -25.63 7.28
C LYS A 123 2.35 -26.92 6.59
N ASP A 124 1.28 -26.89 5.80
CA ASP A 124 0.69 -28.04 5.10
C ASP A 124 1.29 -28.24 3.70
N GLY A 125 2.27 -27.41 3.31
CA GLY A 125 2.84 -27.42 1.96
C GLY A 125 1.98 -26.69 0.92
N ALA A 126 0.99 -25.92 1.36
CA ALA A 126 0.15 -25.12 0.48
C ALA A 126 0.89 -23.86 0.01
N GLU A 127 0.70 -23.48 -1.25
CA GLU A 127 1.22 -22.23 -1.79
C GLU A 127 0.42 -21.04 -1.22
N THR A 128 1.13 -20.10 -0.63
CA THR A 128 0.62 -18.84 -0.10
C THR A 128 1.22 -17.70 -0.90
N HIS A 129 0.42 -16.67 -1.17
CA HIS A 129 0.83 -15.55 -2.00
C HIS A 129 1.40 -14.40 -1.14
N ILE A 130 2.43 -14.73 -0.35
CA ILE A 130 3.18 -13.78 0.48
C ILE A 130 4.65 -13.81 0.10
N SER A 131 5.41 -12.79 0.51
CA SER A 131 6.84 -12.71 0.23
C SER A 131 7.63 -13.91 0.73
N ASP A 132 8.62 -14.35 -0.04
CA ASP A 132 9.63 -15.33 0.37
C ASP A 132 10.49 -14.86 1.56
N LEU A 133 10.44 -13.56 1.89
CA LEU A 133 11.09 -13.02 3.07
C LEU A 133 10.44 -13.52 4.37
N PHE A 134 9.14 -13.85 4.34
CA PHE A 134 8.46 -14.44 5.50
C PHE A 134 8.92 -15.87 5.73
N GLU A 135 8.99 -16.31 6.99
CA GLU A 135 9.40 -17.68 7.30
C GLU A 135 8.42 -18.71 6.67
N PRO A 136 8.94 -19.71 5.95
CA PRO A 136 8.11 -20.79 5.42
C PRO A 136 7.60 -21.67 6.56
N GLY A 137 6.43 -22.28 6.36
CA GLY A 137 5.75 -23.09 7.36
C GLY A 137 4.89 -22.27 8.35
N GLY A 138 4.67 -21.00 8.07
CA GLY A 138 3.69 -20.16 8.77
C GLY A 138 2.25 -20.57 8.46
N GLY A 139 1.30 -19.89 9.08
CA GLY A 139 -0.12 -20.11 8.83
C GLY A 139 -0.58 -19.53 7.51
N HIS A 140 -1.45 -20.25 6.81
CA HIS A 140 -2.07 -19.80 5.57
C HIS A 140 -3.17 -18.74 5.76
N ASN A 141 -3.55 -18.45 7.01
CA ASN A 141 -4.58 -17.48 7.34
C ASN A 141 -4.12 -16.59 8.49
N THR A 142 -4.75 -15.43 8.67
CA THR A 142 -4.46 -14.54 9.79
C THR A 142 -5.71 -13.92 10.37
N TRP A 143 -5.77 -13.85 11.70
CA TRP A 143 -6.78 -13.08 12.42
C TRP A 143 -6.54 -11.59 12.27
N THR A 144 -7.64 -10.84 12.11
CA THR A 144 -7.61 -9.37 12.13
C THR A 144 -8.26 -8.85 13.41
N TYR A 145 -8.02 -7.58 13.74
CA TYR A 145 -8.75 -6.94 14.84
C TYR A 145 -10.21 -6.61 14.49
N GLU A 146 -10.62 -6.77 13.23
CA GLU A 146 -11.96 -6.39 12.78
C GLU A 146 -13.01 -7.37 13.29
N GLU A 147 -13.99 -6.83 14.03
CA GLU A 147 -15.13 -7.57 14.54
C GLU A 147 -16.38 -7.29 13.70
N LYS A 148 -17.25 -8.29 13.58
CA LYS A 148 -18.49 -8.10 12.82
C LYS A 148 -19.47 -7.21 13.61
N PRO A 149 -19.96 -6.08 13.07
CA PRO A 149 -20.81 -5.13 13.81
C PRO A 149 -22.08 -5.77 14.41
N ASP A 150 -22.74 -6.63 13.66
CA ASP A 150 -23.98 -7.30 14.08
C ASP A 150 -23.73 -8.53 14.98
N TYR A 151 -22.52 -9.10 14.96
CA TYR A 151 -22.21 -10.34 15.67
C TYR A 151 -20.78 -10.31 16.24
N GLN A 152 -20.65 -9.78 17.46
CA GLN A 152 -19.37 -9.66 18.19
C GLN A 152 -18.67 -11.01 18.46
N GLN A 153 -19.36 -12.13 18.27
CA GLN A 153 -18.77 -13.47 18.36
C GLN A 153 -17.98 -13.88 17.10
N TYR A 154 -18.03 -13.07 16.03
CA TYR A 154 -17.27 -13.28 14.80
C TYR A 154 -16.19 -12.22 14.64
N ALA A 155 -15.02 -12.66 14.20
CA ALA A 155 -13.93 -11.80 13.77
C ALA A 155 -13.58 -12.08 12.31
N MET A 156 -13.02 -11.09 11.63
CA MET A 156 -12.56 -11.23 10.26
C MET A 156 -11.21 -11.94 10.24
N LYS A 157 -11.10 -12.87 9.31
CA LYS A 157 -9.92 -13.68 9.03
C LYS A 157 -9.57 -13.52 7.56
N PHE A 158 -8.29 -13.37 7.26
CA PHE A 158 -7.81 -13.25 5.89
C PHE A 158 -7.02 -14.50 5.48
N SER A 159 -7.24 -14.99 4.26
CA SER A 159 -6.56 -16.18 3.72
C SER A 159 -5.49 -15.77 2.70
N PHE A 160 -4.24 -16.14 2.96
CA PHE A 160 -3.12 -15.89 2.05
C PHE A 160 -3.05 -16.87 0.88
N ILE A 161 -3.84 -17.95 0.89
CA ILE A 161 -3.95 -18.88 -0.25
C ILE A 161 -4.91 -18.30 -1.29
N THR A 162 -6.06 -17.81 -0.84
CA THR A 162 -7.16 -17.42 -1.73
C THR A 162 -7.30 -15.91 -1.91
N GLY A 163 -6.69 -15.11 -1.04
CA GLY A 163 -6.85 -13.66 -1.01
C GLY A 163 -8.23 -13.18 -0.52
N ASN A 164 -9.02 -14.08 0.09
CA ASN A 164 -10.38 -13.78 0.54
C ASN A 164 -10.41 -13.47 2.04
N ASP A 165 -11.23 -12.48 2.39
CA ASP A 165 -11.68 -12.28 3.76
C ASP A 165 -12.89 -13.16 4.10
N MET A 166 -12.89 -13.69 5.32
CA MET A 166 -13.90 -14.60 5.85
C MET A 166 -14.24 -14.20 7.28
N TRP A 167 -15.51 -14.34 7.64
CA TRP A 167 -15.96 -14.13 9.02
C TRP A 167 -16.04 -15.46 9.74
N GLU A 168 -15.32 -15.58 10.85
CA GLU A 168 -15.19 -16.83 11.59
C GLU A 168 -15.50 -16.62 13.06
N HIS A 169 -16.01 -17.66 13.73
CA HIS A 169 -16.27 -17.60 15.17
C HIS A 169 -14.95 -17.40 15.94
N LYS A 170 -14.95 -16.50 16.93
CA LYS A 170 -13.75 -16.15 17.71
C LYS A 170 -13.13 -17.34 18.43
N ASP A 171 -13.94 -18.32 18.84
CA ASP A 171 -13.50 -19.59 19.45
C ASP A 171 -12.85 -20.57 18.47
N ASN A 172 -12.70 -20.24 17.18
CA ASN A 172 -12.09 -21.16 16.23
C ASN A 172 -10.57 -21.27 16.44
N GLU A 173 -10.12 -22.43 16.93
CA GLU A 173 -8.72 -22.76 17.24
C GLU A 173 -7.89 -23.23 16.02
N TYR A 174 -8.37 -23.07 14.79
CA TYR A 174 -7.66 -23.49 13.57
C TYR A 174 -7.13 -22.32 12.74
N SER A 175 -6.92 -21.18 13.38
CA SER A 175 -6.47 -19.96 12.71
C SER A 175 -5.13 -19.48 13.25
N HIS A 176 -4.46 -18.59 12.54
CA HIS A 176 -3.14 -18.11 12.90
C HIS A 176 -3.13 -16.58 13.03
N CYS A 177 -2.02 -16.01 13.48
CA CYS A 177 -1.93 -14.59 13.78
C CYS A 177 -0.53 -14.09 13.46
N ARG A 178 -0.47 -13.19 12.49
CA ARG A 178 0.73 -12.44 12.18
C ARG A 178 0.54 -11.04 12.73
N VAL A 179 1.32 -10.70 13.74
CA VAL A 179 1.28 -9.38 14.35
C VAL A 179 1.92 -8.35 13.42
N THR A 180 1.38 -7.14 13.47
CA THR A 180 1.87 -5.97 12.75
C THR A 180 2.02 -4.81 13.71
N ARG A 181 2.79 -3.81 13.30
CA ARG A 181 2.89 -2.51 13.95
C ARG A 181 3.04 -1.43 12.90
N GLU A 182 2.62 -0.22 13.24
CA GLU A 182 2.86 0.94 12.40
C GLU A 182 4.31 1.42 12.56
N LEU A 183 4.95 1.71 11.42
CA LEU A 183 6.20 2.47 11.41
C LEU A 183 5.81 3.91 11.64
N VAL A 184 5.84 4.35 12.90
CA VAL A 184 5.52 5.72 13.33
C VAL A 184 6.09 6.72 12.33
N GLN A 185 5.21 7.35 11.57
CA GLN A 185 5.56 8.43 10.67
C GLN A 185 4.65 9.62 10.98
N ASP A 186 4.85 10.24 12.14
CA ASP A 186 4.51 11.64 12.34
C ASP A 186 5.20 12.21 13.60
N ASP A 187 6.47 12.60 13.42
CA ASP A 187 7.04 13.71 14.21
C ASP A 187 7.11 14.95 13.30
N TRP A 188 6.01 15.25 12.59
CA TRP A 188 5.87 16.57 12.00
C TRP A 188 5.49 17.56 13.12
N GLU A 189 6.49 18.06 13.82
CA GLU A 189 6.34 19.29 14.59
C GLU A 189 6.58 20.50 13.65
N PRO A 190 5.59 21.38 13.44
CA PRO A 190 5.83 22.60 12.69
C PRO A 190 6.85 23.47 13.44
N GLU A 191 7.83 24.04 12.73
CA GLU A 191 9.01 24.70 13.33
C GLU A 191 8.66 25.80 14.35
N TRP A 192 7.53 26.49 14.17
CA TRP A 192 7.04 27.51 15.12
C TRP A 192 6.76 26.97 16.53
N ARG A 193 6.48 25.66 16.70
CA ARG A 193 6.33 25.03 18.03
C ARG A 193 7.68 24.86 18.75
N LYS A 194 8.77 24.69 18.00
CA LYS A 194 10.11 24.46 18.57
C LYS A 194 10.70 25.73 19.19
N GLU A 195 10.41 26.89 18.61
CA GLU A 195 10.87 28.19 19.13
C GLU A 195 10.19 28.62 20.44
N THR A 196 8.97 28.16 20.73
CA THR A 196 8.24 28.56 21.94
C THR A 196 8.73 27.90 23.24
N LYS A 197 9.57 26.86 23.16
CA LYS A 197 10.12 26.15 24.33
C LYS A 197 11.39 26.81 24.92
N THR A 198 11.94 27.84 24.28
CA THR A 198 13.18 28.52 24.71
C THR A 198 12.91 29.91 25.32
N PHE A 199 11.78 30.10 26.01
CA PHE A 199 11.65 31.24 26.92
C PHE A 199 12.26 30.85 28.27
N GLU A 200 13.59 30.96 28.36
CA GLU A 200 14.31 30.98 29.63
C GLU A 200 13.79 32.15 30.49
N ARG A 201 13.57 31.87 31.79
CA ARG A 201 13.09 32.82 32.80
C ARG A 201 14.24 33.34 33.65
#